data_AF-A0A0F9EB03-F1
#
_entry.id   AF-A0A0F9EB03-F1
#
_cell.length_a   1.000
_cell.length_b   1.000
_cell.length_c   1.000
_cell.angle_alpha   90.00
_cell.angle_beta   90.00
_cell.angle_gamma   90.00
#
_symmetry.space_group_name_H-M   'P 1'
#
loop_
_entity.id
_entity.type
_entity.pdbx_description
1 polymer ?
#
loop_
_entity_poly.entity_id
_entity_poly.type
_entity_poly.pdbx_seq_one_letter_code
_entity_poly.pdbx_strand_id
1 'polypeptide(L)'
;MVKGVSKKRGMVDLNFTIFYHISQGLNPTQIAKKYKWSKTKVSYYIKELKANGYIQKIGYGTWKTTKKQVQNYHKDTSNNLNFLRKVRGHGFQFKVVVNPNLRNWNRRIEYLTKKNIPYSLVGNKASIIRIIVKGYKVWLCNKHLIIYYPTDMSFFSSSAKESRIDAVYNLHNILRLI
;
A
#
# COMPACT_ATOMS: atom_id res chain seq x y z
N MET A 1 -0.29 35.50 -4.22
CA MET A 1 0.78 34.48 -4.30
C MET A 1 0.19 33.10 -4.01
N VAL A 2 -0.09 32.31 -5.04
CA VAL A 2 -0.61 30.94 -4.89
C VAL A 2 0.57 30.01 -4.63
N LYS A 3 0.65 29.44 -3.42
CA LYS A 3 1.71 28.49 -3.04
C LYS A 3 1.60 27.25 -3.93
N GLY A 4 2.64 27.02 -4.72
CA GLY A 4 2.75 25.88 -5.64
C GLY A 4 2.63 24.55 -4.90
N VAL A 5 1.55 23.82 -5.17
CA VAL A 5 1.40 22.43 -4.75
C VAL A 5 2.43 21.61 -5.54
N SER A 6 3.53 21.26 -4.87
CA SER A 6 4.56 20.37 -5.41
C SER A 6 3.93 19.06 -5.86
N LYS A 7 3.86 18.85 -7.19
CA LYS A 7 3.50 17.58 -7.81
C LYS A 7 4.59 16.56 -7.48
N LYS A 8 4.43 15.78 -6.41
CA LYS A 8 5.29 14.62 -6.16
C LYS A 8 5.08 13.60 -7.27
N ARG A 9 6.08 13.44 -8.16
CA ARG A 9 6.25 12.28 -9.05
C ARG A 9 5.94 11.02 -8.27
N GLY A 10 5.24 10.05 -8.88
CA GLY A 10 4.77 8.82 -8.25
C GLY A 10 5.84 8.17 -7.37
N MET A 11 5.86 8.56 -6.10
CA MET A 11 6.89 8.18 -5.15
C MET A 11 6.42 6.85 -4.61
N VAL A 12 7.16 5.79 -4.91
CA VAL A 12 6.91 4.47 -4.33
C VAL A 12 6.83 4.66 -2.82
N ASP A 13 5.74 4.20 -2.20
CA ASP A 13 5.59 4.34 -0.76
C ASP A 13 6.74 3.58 -0.08
N LEU A 14 7.59 4.34 0.60
CA LEU A 14 8.82 3.84 1.21
C LEU A 14 8.50 2.87 2.37
N ASN A 15 7.40 3.10 3.10
CA ASN A 15 6.95 2.18 4.14
C ASN A 15 6.53 0.84 3.52
N PHE A 16 5.78 0.87 2.41
CA PHE A 16 5.40 -0.35 1.71
C PHE A 16 6.62 -1.12 1.20
N THR A 17 7.57 -0.42 0.59
CA THR A 17 8.77 -1.05 0.02
C THR A 17 9.61 -1.71 1.11
N ILE A 18 9.86 -1.00 2.21
CA ILE A 18 10.67 -1.51 3.32
C ILE A 18 9.96 -2.68 4.00
N PHE A 19 8.67 -2.54 4.29
CA PHE A 19 7.87 -3.61 4.89
C PHE A 19 7.86 -4.87 4.01
N TYR A 20 7.64 -4.72 2.70
CA TYR A 20 7.68 -5.83 1.74
C TYR A 20 9.02 -6.56 1.81
N HIS A 21 10.16 -5.88 1.72
CA HIS A 21 11.47 -6.56 1.73
C HIS A 21 11.80 -7.22 3.07
N ILE A 22 11.41 -6.61 4.20
CA ILE A 22 11.54 -7.28 5.52
C ILE A 22 10.66 -8.53 5.57
N SER A 23 9.47 -8.48 4.96
CA SER A 23 8.60 -9.66 4.86
C SER A 23 9.19 -10.80 4.03
N GLN A 24 10.18 -10.49 3.18
CA GLN A 24 10.98 -11.43 2.39
C GLN A 24 12.32 -11.81 3.07
N GLY A 25 12.55 -11.37 4.31
CA GLY A 25 13.76 -11.69 5.08
C GLY A 25 14.96 -10.78 4.81
N LEU A 26 14.82 -9.70 4.05
CA LEU A 26 15.92 -8.75 3.85
C LEU A 26 16.12 -7.85 5.07
N ASN A 27 17.38 -7.60 5.42
CA ASN A 27 17.74 -6.66 6.47
C ASN A 27 17.84 -5.20 5.95
N PRO A 28 17.79 -4.19 6.83
CA PRO A 28 17.84 -2.78 6.44
C PRO A 28 19.07 -2.40 5.59
N THR A 29 20.23 -3.01 5.84
CA THR A 29 21.46 -2.75 5.09
C THR A 29 21.35 -3.25 3.66
N GLN A 30 20.78 -4.45 3.46
CA GLN A 30 20.51 -5.01 2.13
C GLN A 30 19.50 -4.17 1.37
N ILE A 31 18.44 -3.70 2.04
CA ILE A 31 17.43 -2.82 1.44
C ILE A 31 18.06 -1.50 1.01
N ALA A 32 18.86 -0.87 1.88
CA ALA A 32 19.58 0.36 1.56
C ALA A 32 20.49 0.20 0.33
N LYS A 33 21.26 -0.89 0.26
CA LYS A 33 22.13 -1.21 -0.88
C LYS A 33 21.33 -1.41 -2.17
N LYS A 34 20.25 -2.21 -2.12
CA LYS A 34 19.39 -2.54 -3.26
C LYS A 34 18.82 -1.29 -3.94
N TYR A 35 18.42 -0.30 -3.15
CA TYR A 35 17.78 0.92 -3.65
C TYR A 35 18.70 2.14 -3.70
N LYS A 36 19.99 1.98 -3.36
CA LYS A 36 20.96 3.08 -3.22
C LYS A 36 20.42 4.21 -2.31
N TRP A 37 19.77 3.83 -1.22
CA TRP A 37 19.26 4.77 -0.21
C TRP A 37 20.27 4.97 0.92
N SER A 38 20.27 6.15 1.54
CA SER A 38 21.07 6.38 2.74
C SER A 38 20.60 5.50 3.90
N LYS A 39 21.54 5.03 4.73
CA LYS A 39 21.23 4.24 5.94
C LYS A 39 20.27 4.99 6.87
N THR A 40 20.47 6.31 7.02
CA THR A 40 19.61 7.19 7.82
C THR A 40 18.17 7.21 7.32
N LYS A 41 17.96 7.28 6.00
CA LYS A 41 16.62 7.24 5.40
C LYS A 41 15.92 5.92 5.68
N VAL A 42 16.60 4.78 5.52
CA VAL A 42 16.01 3.47 5.83
C VAL A 42 15.69 3.36 7.33
N SER A 43 16.63 3.75 8.20
CA SER A 43 16.44 3.72 9.65
C SER A 43 15.23 4.54 10.12
N TYR A 44 14.95 5.68 9.49
CA TYR A 44 13.75 6.48 9.78
C TYR A 44 12.46 5.67 9.62
N TYR A 45 12.29 5.01 8.47
CA TYR A 45 11.10 4.22 8.19
C TYR A 45 11.05 2.92 8.99
N ILE A 46 12.19 2.30 9.29
CA ILE A 46 12.27 1.16 10.22
C ILE A 46 11.76 1.56 11.61
N LYS A 47 12.18 2.74 12.11
CA LYS A 47 11.71 3.27 13.40
C LYS A 47 10.19 3.49 13.38
N GLU A 48 9.67 4.03 12.29
CA GLU A 48 8.23 4.25 12.09
C GLU A 48 7.45 2.91 12.09
N LEU A 49 7.87 1.93 11.28
CA LEU A 49 7.24 0.60 11.22
C LEU A 49 7.33 -0.15 12.56
N LYS A 50 8.46 -0.05 13.27
CA LYS A 50 8.65 -0.65 14.60
C LYS A 50 7.73 0.00 15.64
N ALA A 51 7.69 1.33 15.69
CA ALA A 51 6.88 2.08 16.66
C ALA A 51 5.38 1.76 16.49
N ASN A 52 4.94 1.49 15.26
CA ASN A 52 3.55 1.12 14.97
C ASN A 52 3.27 -0.40 15.09
N GLY A 53 4.25 -1.20 15.49
CA GLY A 53 4.09 -2.63 15.75
C GLY A 53 4.07 -3.54 14.52
N TYR A 54 4.43 -3.04 13.33
CA TYR A 54 4.41 -3.82 12.09
C TYR A 54 5.61 -4.75 11.92
N ILE A 55 6.74 -4.37 12.52
CA ILE A 55 7.97 -5.15 12.50
C ILE A 55 8.59 -5.19 13.89
N GLN A 56 9.32 -6.26 14.16
CA GLN A 56 10.08 -6.45 15.39
C GLN A 56 11.51 -6.86 15.08
N LYS A 57 12.46 -6.40 15.89
CA LYS A 57 13.86 -6.82 15.81
C LYS A 57 14.00 -8.12 16.60
N ILE A 58 14.49 -9.17 15.94
CA ILE A 58 14.64 -10.51 16.56
C ILE A 58 16.10 -10.91 16.77
N GLY A 59 17.06 -10.11 16.30
CA GLY A 59 18.48 -10.38 16.44
C GLY A 59 19.33 -9.22 15.91
N TYR A 60 20.65 -9.40 15.86
CA TYR A 60 21.56 -8.39 15.31
C TYR A 60 21.31 -8.19 13.82
N GLY A 61 20.79 -7.02 13.44
CA GLY A 61 20.42 -6.70 12.05
C GLY A 61 19.18 -7.43 11.51
N THR A 62 18.58 -8.36 12.27
CA THR A 62 17.47 -9.21 11.80
C THR A 62 16.12 -8.68 12.27
N TRP A 63 15.19 -8.58 11.31
CA TRP A 63 13.84 -8.06 11.52
C TRP A 63 12.80 -9.05 11.02
N LYS A 64 11.66 -9.13 11.71
CA LYS A 64 10.53 -9.97 11.33
C LYS A 64 9.26 -9.11 11.27
N THR A 65 8.37 -9.43 10.34
CA THR A 65 7.04 -8.80 10.28
C THR A 65 6.13 -9.37 11.36
N THR A 66 5.29 -8.52 11.94
CA THR A 66 4.32 -8.91 12.97
C THR A 66 2.95 -9.09 12.33
N LYS A 67 2.17 -10.05 12.82
CA LYS A 67 0.73 -10.18 12.50
C LYS A 67 -0.05 -9.16 13.34
N LYS A 68 0.07 -7.87 13.01
CA LYS A 68 -0.80 -6.87 13.62
C LYS A 68 -2.18 -7.00 12.97
N GLN A 69 -3.23 -7.22 13.74
CA GLN A 69 -4.59 -7.02 13.24
C GLN A 69 -4.75 -5.52 12.97
N VAL A 70 -4.87 -5.15 11.69
CA VAL A 70 -5.30 -3.80 11.36
C VAL A 70 -6.74 -3.70 11.84
N GLN A 71 -7.02 -2.75 12.73
CA GLN A 71 -8.39 -2.46 13.11
C GLN A 71 -9.10 -1.85 11.90
N ASN A 72 -9.68 -2.71 11.07
CA ASN A 72 -10.62 -2.30 10.04
C ASN A 72 -11.90 -1.92 10.79
N TYR A 73 -12.08 -0.64 11.08
CA TYR A 73 -13.39 -0.18 11.50
C TYR A 73 -14.25 -0.14 10.25
N HIS A 74 -15.07 -1.17 10.06
CA HIS A 74 -16.26 -1.04 9.22
C HIS A 74 -17.10 0.10 9.79
N LYS A 75 -17.90 0.71 8.93
CA LYS A 75 -18.74 1.89 9.21
C LYS A 75 -19.88 1.59 10.22
N ASP A 76 -19.62 0.82 11.26
CA ASP A 76 -20.55 0.60 12.37
C ASP A 76 -20.41 1.78 13.34
N THR A 77 -21.10 2.86 12.99
CA THR A 77 -21.31 4.04 13.81
C THR A 77 -22.33 3.74 14.91
N SER A 78 -21.95 3.01 15.96
CA SER A 78 -22.76 2.96 17.18
C SER A 78 -21.93 3.22 18.46
N ASN A 79 -22.31 4.35 19.08
CA ASN A 79 -22.28 4.62 20.53
C ASN A 79 -21.06 5.25 21.22
N ASN A 80 -20.02 5.71 20.52
CA ASN A 80 -18.94 6.46 21.21
C ASN A 80 -18.60 7.80 20.53
N LEU A 81 -19.42 8.82 20.77
CA LEU A 81 -19.25 10.20 20.27
C LEU A 81 -17.86 10.80 20.58
N ASN A 82 -17.23 10.39 21.68
CA ASN A 82 -15.89 10.84 22.06
C ASN A 82 -14.77 10.22 21.20
N PHE A 83 -14.97 9.02 20.66
CA PHE A 83 -14.03 8.38 19.73
C PHE A 83 -14.07 9.09 18.37
N LEU A 84 -15.27 9.36 17.83
CA LEU A 84 -15.47 10.04 16.54
C LEU A 84 -14.89 11.46 16.49
N ARG A 85 -14.73 12.14 17.64
CA ARG A 85 -14.11 13.47 17.71
C ARG A 85 -12.58 13.44 17.61
N LYS A 86 -11.93 12.34 17.98
CA LYS A 86 -10.46 12.22 18.03
C LYS A 86 -9.86 11.49 16.83
N VAL A 87 -10.62 10.61 16.18
CA VAL A 87 -10.16 9.87 15.00
C VAL A 87 -10.96 10.27 13.76
N ARG A 88 -10.26 10.37 12.62
CA ARG A 88 -10.90 10.61 11.31
C ARG A 88 -10.71 9.40 10.43
N GLY A 89 -11.70 9.10 9.61
CA GLY A 89 -11.55 8.11 8.53
C GLY A 89 -10.69 8.68 7.42
N HIS A 90 -9.66 7.95 7.01
CA HIS A 90 -8.79 8.30 5.89
C HIS A 90 -8.96 7.28 4.77
N GLY A 91 -9.19 7.78 3.56
CA GLY A 91 -9.22 6.99 2.33
C GLY A 91 -7.88 7.06 1.62
N PHE A 92 -7.42 5.93 1.08
CA PHE A 92 -6.17 5.85 0.34
C PHE A 92 -6.39 5.26 -1.05
N GLN A 93 -5.51 5.64 -1.97
CA GLN A 93 -5.34 4.97 -3.25
C GLN A 93 -3.84 4.73 -3.45
N PHE A 94 -3.49 3.59 -4.01
CA PHE A 94 -2.10 3.24 -4.28
C PHE A 94 -1.82 3.28 -5.76
N LYS A 95 -0.81 4.08 -6.15
CA LYS A 95 -0.29 4.10 -7.50
C LYS A 95 0.97 3.23 -7.56
N VAL A 96 0.88 2.09 -8.24
CA VAL A 96 2.02 1.22 -8.49
C VAL A 96 2.56 1.52 -9.88
N VAL A 97 3.77 2.03 -9.98
CA VAL A 97 4.40 2.30 -11.28
C VAL A 97 4.82 0.97 -11.90
N VAL A 98 4.38 0.74 -13.13
CA VAL A 98 4.79 -0.42 -13.92
C VAL A 98 6.13 -0.09 -14.55
N ASN A 99 7.07 -1.04 -14.49
CA ASN A 99 8.36 -0.88 -15.14
C ASN A 99 8.12 -0.62 -16.65
N PRO A 100 8.67 0.45 -17.23
CA PRO A 100 8.49 0.74 -18.66
C PRO A 100 8.98 -0.40 -19.58
N ASN A 101 9.91 -1.23 -19.10
CA ASN A 101 10.44 -2.37 -19.85
C ASN A 101 9.64 -3.66 -19.64
N LEU A 102 8.51 -3.62 -18.92
CA LEU A 102 7.66 -4.78 -18.73
C LEU A 102 7.00 -5.15 -20.07
N ARG A 103 7.53 -6.19 -20.71
CA ARG A 103 6.99 -6.72 -21.97
C ARG A 103 5.54 -7.15 -21.79
N ASN A 104 4.73 -6.93 -22.82
CA ASN A 104 3.35 -7.38 -22.90
C ASN A 104 2.40 -6.79 -21.86
N TRP A 105 2.72 -5.63 -21.25
CA TRP A 105 1.78 -4.96 -20.34
C TRP A 105 0.46 -4.52 -21.00
N ASN A 106 0.46 -4.34 -22.33
CA ASN A 106 -0.76 -4.17 -23.12
C ASN A 106 -1.69 -5.40 -23.06
N ARG A 107 -1.16 -6.61 -22.83
CA ARG A 107 -1.90 -7.88 -22.73
C ARG A 107 -2.24 -8.27 -21.28
N ARG A 108 -2.33 -7.28 -20.39
CA ARG A 108 -2.59 -7.46 -18.95
C ARG A 108 -3.89 -8.20 -18.62
N ILE A 109 -4.94 -8.08 -19.44
CA ILE A 109 -6.18 -8.84 -19.25
C ILE A 109 -5.98 -10.32 -19.57
N GLU A 110 -5.35 -10.63 -20.69
CA GLU A 110 -5.02 -12.01 -21.06
C GLU A 110 -4.14 -12.67 -19.99
N TYR A 111 -3.23 -11.91 -19.39
CA TYR A 111 -2.43 -12.40 -18.25
C TYR A 111 -3.31 -12.78 -17.05
N LEU A 112 -4.28 -11.95 -16.67
CA LEU A 112 -5.20 -12.25 -15.57
C LEU A 112 -6.01 -13.52 -15.86
N THR A 113 -6.54 -13.65 -17.08
CA THR A 113 -7.28 -14.84 -17.52
C THR A 113 -6.39 -16.09 -17.49
N LYS A 114 -5.18 -16.02 -18.07
CA LYS A 114 -4.23 -17.14 -18.08
C LYS A 114 -3.80 -17.58 -16.68
N LYS A 115 -3.75 -16.65 -15.73
CA LYS A 115 -3.41 -16.92 -14.33
C LYS A 115 -4.61 -17.32 -13.47
N ASN A 116 -5.80 -17.46 -14.06
CA ASN A 116 -7.04 -17.75 -13.34
C ASN A 116 -7.28 -16.79 -12.16
N ILE A 117 -6.89 -15.51 -12.32
CA ILE A 117 -7.13 -14.50 -11.29
C ILE A 117 -8.58 -14.03 -11.47
N PRO A 118 -9.48 -14.26 -10.50
CA PRO A 118 -10.87 -13.85 -10.64
C PRO A 118 -10.99 -12.32 -10.59
N TYR A 119 -11.67 -11.75 -11.58
CA TYR A 119 -11.96 -10.32 -11.65
C TYR A 119 -13.34 -10.07 -12.29
N SER A 120 -13.95 -8.94 -11.95
CA SER A 120 -15.12 -8.42 -12.67
C SER A 120 -14.77 -7.12 -13.38
N LEU A 121 -15.23 -6.95 -14.61
CA LEU A 121 -15.02 -5.73 -15.39
C LEU A 121 -16.01 -4.65 -14.94
N VAL A 122 -15.51 -3.50 -14.50
CA VAL A 122 -16.33 -2.33 -14.12
C VAL A 122 -16.55 -1.42 -15.33
N GLY A 123 -15.56 -1.36 -16.22
CA GLY A 123 -15.66 -0.61 -17.45
C GLY A 123 -14.31 -0.37 -18.09
N ASN A 124 -14.34 0.12 -19.32
CA ASN A 124 -13.16 0.45 -20.09
C ASN A 124 -13.32 1.87 -20.64
N LYS A 125 -12.36 2.76 -20.35
CA LYS A 125 -12.34 4.11 -20.94
C LYS A 125 -10.96 4.36 -21.54
N ALA A 126 -10.91 4.55 -22.85
CA ALA A 126 -9.68 4.65 -23.63
C ALA A 126 -8.75 3.46 -23.33
N SER A 127 -7.55 3.72 -22.82
CA SER A 127 -6.54 2.69 -22.50
C SER A 127 -6.56 2.26 -21.03
N ILE A 128 -7.59 2.62 -20.26
CA ILE A 128 -7.71 2.31 -18.83
C ILE A 128 -8.82 1.29 -18.63
N ILE A 129 -8.41 0.09 -18.26
CA ILE A 129 -9.33 -1.01 -17.94
C ILE A 129 -9.57 -0.99 -16.44
N ARG A 130 -10.82 -0.93 -16.01
CA ARG A 130 -11.22 -0.86 -14.61
C ARG A 130 -11.84 -2.18 -14.23
N ILE A 131 -11.24 -2.86 -13.27
CA ILE A 131 -11.69 -4.16 -12.78
C ILE A 131 -11.90 -4.12 -11.27
N ILE A 132 -12.64 -5.08 -10.74
CA ILE A 132 -12.67 -5.40 -9.32
C ILE A 132 -11.97 -6.75 -9.13
N VAL A 133 -11.01 -6.79 -8.21
CA VAL A 133 -10.30 -8.00 -7.80
C VAL A 133 -10.45 -8.11 -6.29
N LYS A 134 -11.14 -9.17 -5.81
CA LYS A 134 -11.40 -9.39 -4.38
C LYS A 134 -12.00 -8.18 -3.64
N GLY A 135 -12.93 -7.47 -4.27
CA GLY A 135 -13.55 -6.25 -3.73
C GLY A 135 -12.76 -4.95 -3.93
N TYR A 136 -11.49 -5.03 -4.37
CA TYR A 136 -10.66 -3.86 -4.66
C TYR A 136 -10.87 -3.39 -6.09
N LYS A 137 -11.18 -2.11 -6.25
CA LYS A 137 -11.24 -1.49 -7.58
C LYS A 137 -9.81 -1.22 -8.05
N VAL A 138 -9.43 -1.82 -9.17
CA VAL A 138 -8.10 -1.70 -9.78
C VAL A 138 -8.21 -1.09 -11.16
N TRP A 139 -7.45 -0.03 -11.42
CA TRP A 139 -7.34 0.59 -12.74
C TRP A 139 -6.02 0.13 -13.36
N LEU A 140 -6.14 -0.63 -14.43
CA LEU A 140 -5.05 -1.12 -15.26
C LEU A 140 -4.70 -0.06 -16.32
N CYS A 141 -3.87 0.93 -15.95
CA CYS A 141 -3.39 1.97 -16.85
C CYS A 141 -2.13 1.52 -17.62
N ASN A 142 -1.72 2.28 -18.63
CA ASN A 142 -0.57 1.92 -19.48
C ASN A 142 0.80 1.94 -18.78
N LYS A 143 1.00 2.83 -17.80
CA LYS A 143 2.30 3.02 -17.13
C LYS A 143 2.27 2.74 -15.63
N HIS A 144 1.10 2.41 -15.10
CA HIS A 144 0.88 2.24 -13.68
C HIS A 144 -0.42 1.50 -13.44
N LEU A 145 -0.59 1.02 -12.21
CA LEU A 145 -1.83 0.52 -11.65
C LEU A 145 -2.30 1.52 -10.61
N ILE A 146 -3.62 1.71 -10.50
CA ILE A 146 -4.21 2.40 -9.36
C ILE A 146 -5.10 1.41 -8.63
N ILE A 147 -4.83 1.22 -7.34
CA ILE A 147 -5.61 0.35 -6.46
C ILE A 147 -6.37 1.23 -5.49
N TYR A 148 -7.69 1.10 -5.51
CA TYR A 148 -8.60 1.75 -4.58
C TYR A 148 -9.04 0.76 -3.53
N TYR A 149 -9.15 1.23 -2.28
CA TYR A 149 -9.85 0.49 -1.26
C TYR A 149 -11.34 0.35 -1.56
N PRO A 150 -11.99 -0.72 -1.06
CA PRO A 150 -13.45 -0.82 -1.01
C PRO A 150 -14.06 0.42 -0.37
N THR A 151 -15.23 0.82 -0.85
CA THR A 151 -15.92 2.05 -0.40
C THR A 151 -16.37 2.02 1.06
N ASP A 152 -16.55 0.82 1.61
CA ASP A 152 -16.89 0.53 3.00
C ASP A 152 -15.65 0.37 3.90
N MET A 153 -14.44 0.49 3.35
CA MET A 153 -13.19 0.42 4.09
C MET A 153 -12.60 1.83 4.31
N SER A 154 -12.33 2.16 5.56
CA SER A 154 -11.63 3.38 5.95
C SER A 154 -10.65 3.08 7.06
N PHE A 155 -9.53 3.81 7.08
CA PHE A 155 -8.50 3.63 8.09
C PHE A 155 -8.61 4.78 9.09
N PHE A 156 -8.94 4.47 10.34
CA PHE A 156 -9.22 5.47 11.35
C PHE A 156 -7.99 5.70 12.23
N SER A 157 -7.52 6.94 12.24
CA SER A 157 -6.50 7.36 13.21
C SER A 157 -6.51 8.87 13.40
N SER A 158 -5.68 9.33 14.33
CA SER A 158 -5.49 10.75 14.63
C SER A 158 -4.92 11.54 13.44
N SER A 159 -4.18 10.89 12.53
CA SER A 159 -3.51 11.53 11.42
C SER A 159 -3.41 10.65 10.17
N ALA A 160 -3.52 11.25 8.98
CA ALA A 160 -3.36 10.53 7.72
C ALA A 160 -1.99 9.82 7.61
N LYS A 161 -0.95 10.33 8.28
CA LYS A 161 0.39 9.74 8.28
C LYS A 161 0.40 8.37 8.97
N GLU A 162 -0.21 8.28 10.14
CA GLU A 162 -0.32 7.06 10.94
C GLU A 162 -1.20 6.03 10.20
N SER A 163 -2.39 6.46 9.80
CA SER A 163 -3.38 5.65 9.08
C SER A 163 -2.87 5.10 7.74
N ARG A 164 -1.93 5.81 7.09
CA ARG A 164 -1.28 5.34 5.86
C ARG A 164 -0.48 4.05 6.08
N ILE A 165 0.09 3.83 7.26
CA ILE A 165 0.87 2.63 7.53
C ILE A 165 -0.05 1.41 7.65
N ASP A 166 -1.22 1.57 8.29
CA ASP A 166 -2.29 0.55 8.31
C ASP A 166 -2.74 0.21 6.90
N ALA A 167 -2.96 1.22 6.06
CA ALA A 167 -3.30 1.01 4.65
C ALA A 167 -2.19 0.23 3.92
N VAL A 168 -0.94 0.66 4.04
CA VAL A 168 0.21 -0.02 3.43
C VAL A 168 0.29 -1.50 3.83
N TYR A 169 0.12 -1.81 5.11
CA TYR A 169 0.12 -3.17 5.62
C TYR A 169 -1.05 -3.98 5.08
N ASN A 170 -2.25 -3.41 5.08
CA ASN A 170 -3.46 -4.03 4.56
C ASN A 170 -3.29 -4.38 3.07
N LEU A 171 -2.80 -3.43 2.25
CA LEU A 171 -2.50 -3.66 0.83
C LEU A 171 -1.53 -4.83 0.63
N HIS A 172 -0.45 -4.87 1.42
CA HIS A 172 0.55 -5.93 1.32
C HIS A 172 -0.04 -7.32 1.56
N ASN A 173 -0.94 -7.46 2.53
CA ASN A 173 -1.58 -8.73 2.82
C ASN A 173 -2.50 -9.20 1.69
N ILE A 174 -3.24 -8.29 1.05
CA ILE A 174 -4.10 -8.64 -0.09
C ILE A 174 -3.25 -9.11 -1.27
N LEU A 175 -2.14 -8.41 -1.56
CA LEU A 175 -1.25 -8.77 -2.65
C LEU A 175 -0.58 -10.14 -2.46
N ARG A 176 -0.49 -10.66 -1.22
CA ARG A 176 -0.01 -12.02 -0.93
C ARG A 176 -1.05 -13.11 -1.20
N LEU A 177 -2.33 -12.76 -1.21
CA LEU A 177 -3.41 -13.72 -1.42
C LEU A 177 -3.74 -13.91 -2.91
N ILE A 178 -3.19 -13.08 -3.81
CA ILE A 178 -3.37 -13.11 -5.26
C ILE A 178 -2.15 -13.81 -5.88
#